data_AF-A0A1E3JWZ3-F1
#
_entry.id   AF-A0A1E3JWZ3-F1
#
_cell.length_a   1.000
_cell.length_b   1.000
_cell.length_c   1.000
_cell.angle_alpha   90.00
_cell.angle_beta   90.00
_cell.angle_gamma   90.00
#
_symmetry.space_group_name_H-M   'P 1'
#
loop_
_entity.id
_entity.type
_entity.pdbx_description
1 polymer ?
#
loop_
_entity_poly.entity_id
_entity_poly.type
_entity_poly.pdbx_seq_one_letter_code
_entity_poly.pdbx_strand_id
1 'polypeptide(L)'
;MVCVFTFNEEVQEEELMDGCTSSLARVDKAGYAGPLGTIKGAGWVTEMIARLNNTYPTQIASINSTLSSSPSTFPLESPIYLGFGHDTTLESIITAMGLLRPEEAYSGNMTLEKIDEGRKWKSSVMAPMGARLVLERMSCSGSSAGGTYVKMILNDATLPLKDLDACATSWGAVQGLCSLEAFNEGQAYALAGAGFSNCSNSE
;
A
#
# COMPACT_ATOMS: atom_id res chain seq x y z
N MET A 1 16.27 -7.70 2.22
CA MET A 1 15.12 -8.17 1.44
C MET A 1 14.59 -6.99 0.65
N VAL A 2 14.39 -7.14 -0.66
CA VAL A 2 13.79 -6.11 -1.52
C VAL A 2 12.57 -6.71 -2.20
N CYS A 3 11.42 -6.06 -2.11
CA CYS A 3 10.25 -6.44 -2.88
C CYS A 3 10.01 -5.41 -3.96
N VAL A 4 9.99 -5.83 -5.22
CA VAL A 4 9.67 -4.96 -6.36
C VAL A 4 8.38 -5.44 -6.99
N PHE A 5 7.45 -4.53 -7.19
CA PHE A 5 6.17 -4.84 -7.81
C PHE A 5 5.95 -3.92 -8.98
N THR A 6 5.58 -4.50 -10.13
CA THR A 6 5.28 -3.75 -11.34
C THR A 6 3.80 -3.87 -11.67
N PHE A 7 3.17 -2.77 -12.05
CA PHE A 7 1.75 -2.70 -12.33
C PHE A 7 1.51 -2.04 -13.69
N ASN A 8 0.57 -2.60 -14.44
CA ASN A 8 0.15 -2.06 -15.73
C ASN A 8 -1.25 -1.47 -15.62
N GLU A 9 -1.45 -0.38 -16.35
CA GLU A 9 -2.73 0.27 -16.60
C GLU A 9 -3.31 -0.23 -17.94
N GLU A 10 -4.64 -0.20 -18.11
CA GLU A 10 -5.27 -0.34 -19.42
C GLU A 10 -5.41 1.05 -20.06
N VAL A 11 -5.00 1.17 -21.33
CA VAL A 11 -4.90 2.44 -22.07
C VAL A 11 -6.26 3.15 -22.16
N GLN A 12 -6.35 4.37 -21.63
CA GLN A 12 -7.27 5.40 -22.16
C GLN A 12 -6.48 6.70 -22.35
N GLU A 13 -6.04 6.94 -23.59
CA GLU A 13 -5.56 8.24 -24.06
C GLU A 13 -6.74 9.20 -24.22
N GLU A 14 -6.80 10.31 -23.46
CA GLU A 14 -7.17 11.67 -23.92
C GLU A 14 -7.29 12.70 -22.77
N GLU A 15 -6.31 13.62 -22.66
CA GLU A 15 -6.36 14.89 -21.91
C GLU A 15 -6.64 14.89 -20.38
N LEU A 16 -6.24 15.99 -19.72
CA LEU A 16 -6.37 16.24 -18.27
C LEU A 16 -7.76 15.94 -17.69
N MET A 17 -8.82 16.03 -18.51
CA MET A 17 -10.20 15.74 -18.11
C MET A 17 -10.49 14.24 -17.98
N ASP A 18 -9.96 13.36 -18.84
CA ASP A 18 -10.07 11.90 -18.64
C ASP A 18 -9.14 11.43 -17.53
N GLY A 19 -7.97 12.06 -17.37
CA GLY A 19 -7.11 11.82 -16.21
C GLY A 19 -7.80 12.13 -14.87
N CYS A 20 -8.68 13.12 -14.83
CA CYS A 20 -9.45 13.47 -13.64
C CYS A 20 -10.67 12.57 -13.46
N THR A 21 -11.40 12.27 -14.53
CA THR A 21 -12.55 11.35 -14.48
C THR A 21 -12.11 9.93 -14.10
N SER A 22 -10.97 9.46 -14.62
CA SER A 22 -10.38 8.18 -14.23
C SER A 22 -9.91 8.19 -12.79
N SER A 23 -9.26 9.28 -12.32
CA SER A 23 -8.89 9.43 -10.91
C SER A 23 -10.09 9.39 -9.96
N LEU A 24 -11.23 9.99 -10.35
CA LEU A 24 -12.48 9.94 -9.59
C LEU A 24 -13.01 8.50 -9.47
N ALA A 25 -13.11 7.78 -10.59
CA ALA A 25 -13.56 6.40 -10.58
C ALA A 25 -12.64 5.49 -9.76
N ARG A 26 -11.33 5.75 -9.80
CA ARG A 26 -10.33 4.95 -9.08
C ARG A 26 -10.32 5.26 -7.59
N VAL A 27 -10.50 6.52 -7.16
CA VAL A 27 -10.57 6.83 -5.72
C VAL A 27 -11.74 6.13 -5.03
N ASP A 28 -12.84 5.93 -5.76
CA ASP A 28 -14.01 5.20 -5.29
C ASP A 28 -13.74 3.69 -5.25
N LYS A 29 -13.18 3.13 -6.33
CA LYS A 29 -12.95 1.68 -6.45
C LYS A 29 -11.78 1.13 -5.63
N ALA A 30 -10.75 1.94 -5.43
CA ALA A 30 -9.45 1.53 -4.89
C ALA A 30 -8.91 2.48 -3.81
N GLY A 31 -9.37 3.74 -3.80
CA GLY A 31 -8.96 4.75 -2.82
C GLY A 31 -9.83 4.79 -1.56
N TYR A 32 -9.75 5.92 -0.85
CA TYR A 32 -10.44 6.12 0.43
C TYR A 32 -11.92 6.48 0.31
N ALA A 33 -12.43 6.77 -0.90
CA ALA A 33 -13.80 7.25 -1.08
C ALA A 33 -14.83 6.12 -1.02
N GLY A 34 -14.49 4.94 -1.53
CA GLY A 34 -15.39 3.79 -1.51
C GLY A 34 -15.03 2.77 -0.43
N PRO A 35 -16.03 1.95 0.00
CA PRO A 35 -15.87 1.01 1.11
C PRO A 35 -14.96 -0.18 0.79
N LEU A 36 -14.66 -0.43 -0.49
CA LEU A 36 -13.88 -1.59 -0.94
C LEU A 36 -12.39 -1.28 -1.14
N GLY A 37 -11.98 -0.01 -1.16
CA GLY A 37 -10.62 0.37 -1.53
C GLY A 37 -9.55 -0.18 -0.58
N THR A 38 -9.79 -0.07 0.72
CA THR A 38 -8.92 -0.62 1.77
C THR A 38 -8.95 -2.16 1.82
N ILE A 39 -10.10 -2.76 1.52
CA ILE A 39 -10.31 -4.20 1.64
C ILE A 39 -9.49 -4.97 0.61
N LYS A 40 -9.47 -4.51 -0.65
CA LYS A 40 -8.80 -5.20 -1.77
C LYS A 40 -7.28 -5.32 -1.58
N GLY A 41 -6.66 -4.37 -0.89
CA GLY A 41 -5.22 -4.36 -0.63
C GLY A 41 -4.80 -5.20 0.58
N ALA A 42 -5.72 -5.52 1.50
CA ALA A 42 -5.40 -6.08 2.82
C ALA A 42 -4.69 -7.44 2.76
N GLY A 43 -5.09 -8.32 1.84
CA GLY A 43 -4.46 -9.63 1.66
C GLY A 43 -2.98 -9.49 1.27
N TRP A 44 -2.69 -8.63 0.31
CA TRP A 44 -1.32 -8.38 -0.14
C TRP A 44 -0.46 -7.74 0.96
N VAL A 45 -1.00 -6.77 1.71
CA VAL A 45 -0.28 -6.14 2.84
C VAL A 45 0.06 -7.19 3.89
N THR A 46 -0.84 -8.13 4.15
CA THR A 46 -0.61 -9.21 5.11
C THR A 46 0.48 -10.17 4.64
N GLU A 47 0.49 -10.54 3.35
CA GLU A 47 1.58 -11.33 2.76
C GLU A 47 2.94 -10.60 2.82
N MET A 48 2.95 -9.29 2.55
CA MET A 48 4.15 -8.47 2.63
C MET A 48 4.72 -8.44 4.06
N ILE A 49 3.87 -8.21 5.06
CA ILE A 49 4.27 -8.22 6.48
C ILE A 49 4.78 -9.60 6.90
N ALA A 50 4.15 -10.66 6.44
CA ALA A 50 4.59 -12.03 6.68
C ALA A 50 6.02 -12.28 6.13
N ARG A 51 6.31 -11.83 4.91
CA ARG A 51 7.67 -11.91 4.34
C ARG A 51 8.68 -11.06 5.09
N LEU A 52 8.30 -9.86 5.56
CA LEU A 52 9.20 -9.00 6.33
C LEU A 52 9.61 -9.60 7.68
N ASN A 53 8.70 -10.34 8.29
CA ASN A 53 8.89 -10.97 9.60
C ASN A 53 9.34 -12.44 9.51
N ASN A 54 9.52 -12.98 8.29
CA ASN A 54 9.80 -14.39 8.04
C ASN A 54 8.77 -15.33 8.71
N THR A 55 7.48 -15.00 8.60
CA THR A 55 6.37 -15.80 9.12
C THR A 55 5.39 -16.13 8.00
N TYR A 56 4.49 -17.10 8.22
CA TYR A 56 3.39 -17.36 7.31
C TYR A 56 2.18 -16.47 7.65
N PRO A 57 1.47 -15.94 6.64
CA PRO A 57 0.34 -15.04 6.88
C PRO A 57 -0.88 -15.81 7.41
N THR A 58 -1.69 -15.14 8.23
CA THR A 58 -3.02 -15.61 8.59
C THR A 58 -3.97 -15.45 7.40
N GLN A 59 -4.94 -16.37 7.26
CA GLN A 59 -5.93 -16.27 6.19
C GLN A 59 -6.93 -15.15 6.48
N ILE A 60 -6.70 -13.99 5.88
CA ILE A 60 -7.62 -12.86 5.88
C ILE A 60 -7.84 -12.36 4.45
N ALA A 61 -9.00 -11.74 4.22
CA ALA A 61 -9.37 -11.15 2.95
C ALA A 61 -9.14 -12.12 1.75
N SER A 62 -8.32 -11.70 0.78
CA SER A 62 -8.03 -12.42 -0.46
C SER A 62 -6.92 -13.47 -0.36
N ILE A 63 -6.34 -13.72 0.82
CA ILE A 63 -5.27 -14.70 0.99
C ILE A 63 -5.77 -16.13 0.72
N ASN A 64 -5.05 -16.85 -0.13
CA ASN A 64 -5.25 -18.27 -0.36
C ASN A 64 -4.37 -19.08 0.61
N SER A 65 -4.98 -19.68 1.64
CA SER A 65 -4.27 -20.43 2.68
C SER A 65 -3.53 -21.66 2.17
N THR A 66 -3.97 -22.27 1.07
CA THR A 66 -3.25 -23.40 0.46
C THR A 66 -1.91 -22.96 -0.14
N LEU A 67 -1.89 -21.80 -0.82
CA LEU A 67 -0.67 -21.27 -1.43
C LEU A 67 0.24 -20.61 -0.39
N SER A 68 -0.33 -19.92 0.59
CA SER A 68 0.43 -19.14 1.58
C SER A 68 0.96 -19.95 2.76
N SER A 69 0.60 -21.24 2.87
CA SER A 69 1.11 -22.14 3.92
C SER A 69 2.21 -23.10 3.43
N SER A 70 2.49 -23.11 2.12
CA SER A 70 3.50 -23.99 1.53
C SER A 70 4.80 -23.22 1.21
N PRO A 71 5.96 -23.70 1.68
CA PRO A 71 7.26 -23.10 1.33
C PRO A 71 7.55 -23.07 -0.17
N SER A 72 6.94 -23.97 -0.96
CA SER A 72 7.16 -24.07 -2.40
C SER A 72 6.49 -22.93 -3.19
N THR A 73 5.41 -22.38 -2.66
CA THR A 73 4.60 -21.32 -3.30
C THR A 73 4.69 -20.00 -2.56
N PHE A 74 5.08 -20.01 -1.27
CA PHE A 74 5.31 -18.85 -0.44
C PHE A 74 6.64 -18.96 0.32
N PRO A 75 7.79 -18.80 -0.35
CA PRO A 75 9.09 -18.82 0.31
C PRO A 75 9.25 -17.57 1.20
N LEU A 76 9.88 -17.71 2.38
CA LEU A 76 10.05 -16.62 3.36
C LEU A 76 11.46 -16.02 3.39
N GLU A 77 12.48 -16.78 2.97
CA GLU A 77 13.88 -16.37 3.07
C GLU A 77 14.48 -15.90 1.74
N SER A 78 13.64 -15.54 0.76
CA SER A 78 14.14 -15.02 -0.51
C SER A 78 14.69 -13.60 -0.31
N PRO A 79 15.89 -13.29 -0.85
CA PRO A 79 16.46 -11.95 -0.73
C PRO A 79 15.67 -10.91 -1.55
N ILE A 80 15.00 -11.37 -2.62
CA ILE A 80 14.21 -10.53 -3.53
C ILE A 80 12.87 -11.21 -3.78
N TYR A 81 11.79 -10.42 -3.77
CA TYR A 81 10.46 -10.84 -4.20
C TYR A 81 9.99 -9.96 -5.35
N LEU A 82 9.44 -10.58 -6.38
CA LEU A 82 8.85 -9.89 -7.53
C LEU A 82 7.38 -10.27 -7.66
N GLY A 83 6.52 -9.27 -7.82
CA GLY A 83 5.10 -9.49 -8.09
C GLY A 83 4.60 -8.57 -9.19
N PHE A 84 3.62 -9.05 -9.94
CA PHE A 84 2.99 -8.28 -11.02
C PHE A 84 1.48 -8.22 -10.75
N GLY A 85 0.90 -7.05 -10.97
CA GLY A 85 -0.53 -6.84 -10.75
C GLY A 85 -1.10 -5.73 -11.63
N HIS A 86 -2.30 -5.29 -11.27
CA HIS A 86 -2.99 -4.19 -11.94
C HIS A 86 -2.91 -2.90 -11.14
N ASP A 87 -2.90 -1.78 -11.83
CA ASP A 87 -3.00 -0.42 -11.30
C ASP A 87 -3.93 -0.26 -10.07
N THR A 88 -5.19 -0.70 -10.16
CA THR A 88 -6.18 -0.61 -9.07
C THR A 88 -5.79 -1.46 -7.86
N THR A 89 -5.03 -2.54 -8.07
CA THR A 89 -4.48 -3.35 -6.96
C THR A 89 -3.40 -2.56 -6.22
N LEU A 90 -2.50 -1.88 -6.95
CA LEU A 90 -1.48 -1.00 -6.35
C LEU A 90 -2.12 0.12 -5.54
N GLU A 91 -3.11 0.80 -6.11
CA GLU A 91 -3.85 1.86 -5.44
C GLU A 91 -4.50 1.36 -4.15
N SER A 92 -5.18 0.21 -4.21
CA SER A 92 -5.77 -0.44 -3.03
C SER A 92 -4.73 -0.86 -1.99
N ILE A 93 -3.53 -1.31 -2.39
CA ILE A 93 -2.43 -1.61 -1.47
C ILE A 93 -2.02 -0.35 -0.72
N ILE A 94 -1.72 0.74 -1.44
CA ILE A 94 -1.31 2.02 -0.81
C ILE A 94 -2.41 2.53 0.13
N THR A 95 -3.67 2.43 -0.29
CA THR A 95 -4.83 2.83 0.52
C THR A 95 -5.01 1.97 1.76
N ALA A 96 -4.91 0.63 1.63
CA ALA A 96 -5.01 -0.32 2.75
C ALA A 96 -3.91 -0.10 3.80
N MET A 97 -2.73 0.32 3.36
CA MET A 97 -1.60 0.67 4.24
C MET A 97 -1.79 1.99 4.98
N GLY A 98 -2.84 2.75 4.66
CA GLY A 98 -3.11 4.06 5.28
C GLY A 98 -2.25 5.21 4.73
N LEU A 99 -1.55 5.01 3.61
CA LEU A 99 -0.64 5.98 3.01
C LEU A 99 -1.35 6.91 2.01
N LEU A 100 -0.83 8.13 1.84
CA LEU A 100 -1.42 9.17 0.97
C LEU A 100 -2.87 9.51 1.34
N ARG A 101 -3.19 9.40 2.63
CA ARG A 101 -4.51 9.73 3.16
C ARG A 101 -4.79 11.24 2.98
N PRO A 102 -5.98 11.63 2.51
CA PRO A 102 -6.40 13.03 2.52
C PRO A 102 -6.37 13.61 3.95
N GLU A 103 -5.98 14.87 4.13
CA GLU A 103 -6.11 15.57 5.42
C GLU A 103 -7.60 15.83 5.72
N GLU A 104 -7.99 15.55 6.97
CA GLU A 104 -9.35 15.67 7.52
C GLU A 104 -10.48 15.19 6.60
N ALA A 105 -10.88 13.93 6.75
CA ALA A 105 -12.15 13.38 6.28
C ALA A 105 -12.64 14.05 4.99
N TYR A 106 -11.85 13.93 3.91
CA TYR A 106 -12.35 14.20 2.57
C TYR A 106 -13.64 13.38 2.46
N SER A 107 -14.78 14.06 2.44
CA SER A 107 -16.12 13.47 2.61
C SER A 107 -16.55 12.66 1.39
N GLY A 108 -15.59 12.09 0.65
CA GLY A 108 -15.79 11.49 -0.66
C GLY A 108 -16.10 12.51 -1.77
N ASN A 109 -16.27 13.80 -1.44
CA ASN A 109 -16.67 14.82 -2.41
C ASN A 109 -15.46 15.35 -3.20
N MET A 110 -14.83 14.47 -3.98
CA MET A 110 -14.11 14.93 -5.16
C MET A 110 -15.23 15.25 -6.16
N THR A 111 -15.73 16.47 -6.10
CA THR A 111 -16.85 16.87 -6.94
C THR A 111 -16.38 16.92 -8.39
N LEU A 112 -17.27 16.61 -9.32
CA LEU A 112 -17.01 16.77 -10.76
C LEU A 112 -16.64 18.22 -11.14
N GLU A 113 -16.90 19.17 -10.24
CA GLU A 113 -16.78 20.61 -10.47
C GLU A 113 -15.37 21.16 -10.21
N LYS A 114 -14.60 20.59 -9.26
CA LYS A 114 -13.28 21.11 -8.92
C LYS A 114 -12.31 20.06 -8.40
N ILE A 115 -11.11 20.10 -8.97
CA ILE A 115 -9.97 19.29 -8.55
C ILE A 115 -9.23 20.00 -7.42
N ASP A 116 -9.03 19.30 -6.29
CA ASP A 116 -8.10 19.75 -5.26
C ASP A 116 -6.65 19.45 -5.69
N GLU A 117 -5.88 20.49 -6.00
CA GLU A 117 -4.47 20.37 -6.39
C GLU A 117 -3.57 19.84 -5.26
N GLY A 118 -3.97 20.08 -4.00
CA GLY A 118 -3.26 19.66 -2.78
C GLY A 118 -3.52 18.22 -2.35
N ARG A 119 -4.41 17.49 -3.05
CA ARG A 119 -4.74 16.10 -2.71
C ARG A 119 -3.50 15.21 -2.73
N LYS A 120 -3.33 14.37 -1.71
CA LYS A 120 -2.22 13.40 -1.65
C LYS A 120 -2.46 12.19 -2.55
N TRP A 121 -3.72 11.78 -2.70
CA TRP A 121 -4.12 10.66 -3.55
C TRP A 121 -4.32 11.11 -5.01
N LYS A 122 -3.39 10.73 -5.88
CA LYS A 122 -3.39 11.06 -7.32
C LYS A 122 -3.11 9.81 -8.13
N SER A 123 -4.15 9.23 -8.72
CA SER A 123 -4.04 7.97 -9.47
C SER A 123 -2.93 8.00 -10.53
N SER A 124 -2.89 9.03 -11.38
CA SER A 124 -1.88 9.15 -12.46
C SER A 124 -0.42 9.20 -11.97
N VAL A 125 -0.19 9.59 -10.71
CA VAL A 125 1.13 9.59 -10.08
C VAL A 125 1.41 8.25 -9.39
N MET A 126 0.37 7.62 -8.85
CA MET A 126 0.48 6.36 -8.11
C MET A 126 0.64 5.16 -9.04
N ALA A 127 -0.21 5.07 -10.05
CA ALA A 127 -0.30 3.91 -10.94
C ALA A 127 -0.26 4.29 -12.44
N PRO A 128 0.75 5.05 -12.91
CA PRO A 128 0.99 5.17 -14.34
C PRO A 128 1.32 3.79 -14.96
N MET A 129 1.30 3.72 -16.29
CA MET A 129 1.81 2.55 -17.03
C MET A 129 3.21 2.15 -16.56
N GLY A 130 3.37 0.88 -16.17
CA GLY A 130 4.65 0.36 -15.66
C GLY A 130 5.01 0.86 -14.26
N ALA A 131 4.02 1.30 -13.48
CA ALA A 131 4.21 1.75 -12.11
C ALA A 131 4.98 0.71 -11.29
N ARG A 132 5.87 1.19 -10.43
CA ARG A 132 6.69 0.33 -9.56
C ARG A 132 6.59 0.73 -8.10
N LEU A 133 6.28 -0.26 -7.26
CA LEU A 133 6.38 -0.15 -5.81
C LEU A 133 7.55 -1.00 -5.32
N VAL A 134 8.51 -0.38 -4.65
CA VAL A 134 9.65 -1.04 -4.05
C VAL A 134 9.58 -0.91 -2.54
N LEU A 135 9.70 -2.02 -1.83
CA LEU A 135 9.91 -2.04 -0.39
C LEU A 135 11.29 -2.60 -0.08
N GLU A 136 12.08 -1.82 0.64
CA GLU A 136 13.42 -2.18 1.08
C GLU A 136 13.42 -2.45 2.58
N ARG A 137 13.92 -3.62 2.99
CA ARG A 137 14.23 -3.94 4.38
C ARG A 137 15.74 -3.92 4.57
N MET A 138 16.21 -3.04 5.44
CA MET A 138 17.62 -2.80 5.70
C MET A 138 17.96 -2.93 7.18
N SER A 139 19.20 -3.33 7.46
CA SER A 139 19.76 -3.35 8.80
C SER A 139 20.80 -2.24 8.93
N CYS A 140 20.62 -1.37 9.90
CA CYS A 140 21.51 -0.25 10.18
C CYS A 140 22.37 -0.56 11.41
N SER A 141 23.66 -0.26 11.33
CA SER A 141 24.60 -0.40 12.44
C SER A 141 25.05 0.99 12.91
N GLY A 142 24.48 1.46 14.02
CA GLY A 142 24.84 2.74 14.62
C GLY A 142 24.34 2.83 16.05
N SER A 143 25.08 3.50 16.94
CA SER A 143 24.74 3.54 18.38
C SER A 143 23.38 4.20 18.67
N SER A 144 22.92 5.10 17.82
CA SER A 144 21.61 5.79 17.93
C SER A 144 20.62 5.40 16.82
N ALA A 145 21.04 4.51 15.91
CA ALA A 145 20.36 4.17 14.66
C ALA A 145 20.34 2.66 14.40
N GLY A 146 20.65 1.87 15.44
CA GLY A 146 20.80 0.43 15.35
C GLY A 146 19.43 -0.22 15.28
N GLY A 147 19.19 -1.02 14.24
CA GLY A 147 17.91 -1.69 14.08
C GLY A 147 17.62 -2.14 12.67
N THR A 148 16.43 -2.70 12.49
CA THR A 148 15.87 -3.03 11.18
C THR A 148 14.87 -1.96 10.78
N TYR A 149 15.04 -1.41 9.58
CA TYR A 149 14.19 -0.36 9.04
C TYR A 149 13.59 -0.80 7.71
N VAL A 150 12.46 -0.20 7.39
CA VAL A 150 11.81 -0.31 6.09
C VAL A 150 11.72 1.05 5.41
N LYS A 151 11.79 1.02 4.09
CA LYS A 151 11.57 2.15 3.21
C LYS A 151 10.68 1.72 2.06
N MET A 152 9.76 2.58 1.63
CA MET A 152 8.95 2.33 0.46
C MET A 152 9.17 3.42 -0.59
N ILE A 153 9.26 3.00 -1.85
CA ILE A 153 9.52 3.85 -2.99
C ILE A 153 8.47 3.54 -4.05
N LEU A 154 7.68 4.54 -4.43
CA LEU A 154 6.66 4.46 -5.46
C LEU A 154 7.09 5.34 -6.64
N ASN A 155 7.30 4.74 -7.81
CA ASN A 155 7.72 5.45 -9.02
C ASN A 155 8.90 6.39 -8.78
N ASP A 156 9.92 5.88 -8.07
CA ASP A 156 11.15 6.58 -7.66
C ASP A 156 11.00 7.67 -6.60
N ALA A 157 9.78 7.97 -6.17
CA ALA A 157 9.52 8.84 -5.04
C ALA A 157 9.45 8.03 -3.74
N THR A 158 10.12 8.51 -2.68
CA THR A 158 10.01 7.88 -1.35
C THR A 158 8.61 8.17 -0.78
N LEU A 159 7.91 7.12 -0.36
CA LEU A 159 6.61 7.28 0.30
C LEU A 159 6.80 7.80 1.73
N PRO A 160 5.95 8.74 2.18
CA PRO A 160 6.06 9.35 3.50
C PRO A 160 5.53 8.39 4.58
N LEU A 161 6.32 7.38 4.97
CA LEU A 161 5.92 6.44 6.02
C LEU A 161 5.65 7.13 7.37
N LYS A 162 6.20 8.32 7.60
CA LYS A 162 5.91 9.17 8.77
C LYS A 162 4.43 9.53 8.93
N ASP A 163 3.63 9.42 7.86
CA ASP A 163 2.18 9.67 7.90
C ASP A 163 1.42 8.51 8.57
N LEU A 164 2.11 7.39 8.86
CA LEU A 164 1.65 6.37 9.78
C LEU A 164 2.08 6.77 11.19
N ASP A 165 1.11 6.92 12.11
CA ASP A 165 1.34 7.46 13.46
C ASP A 165 2.48 6.73 14.20
N ALA A 166 2.53 5.40 14.11
CA ALA A 166 3.58 4.59 14.72
C ALA A 166 4.98 4.89 14.14
N CYS A 167 5.07 5.22 12.85
CA CYS A 167 6.33 5.51 12.16
C CYS A 167 6.82 6.94 12.37
N ALA A 168 5.97 7.87 12.80
CA ALA A 168 6.32 9.29 12.96
C ALA A 168 7.49 9.53 13.92
N THR A 169 7.64 8.66 14.92
CA THR A 169 8.70 8.73 15.95
C THR A 169 9.94 7.91 15.60
N SER A 170 9.95 7.20 14.47
CA SER A 170 11.08 6.38 14.05
C SER A 170 12.31 7.23 13.74
N TRP A 171 13.49 6.70 14.10
CA TRP A 171 14.74 7.27 13.63
C TRP A 171 14.78 7.20 12.09
N GLY A 172 14.95 8.35 11.44
CA GLY A 172 14.93 8.45 9.98
C GLY A 172 13.55 8.72 9.35
N ALA A 173 12.51 9.02 10.14
CA ALA A 173 11.16 9.31 9.64
C ALA A 173 11.13 10.46 8.60
N VAL A 174 11.97 11.48 8.80
CA VAL A 174 12.11 12.62 7.85
C VAL A 174 12.66 12.16 6.50
N GLN A 175 13.47 11.11 6.48
CA GLN A 175 14.05 10.48 5.28
C GLN A 175 13.15 9.37 4.70
N GLY A 176 11.97 9.14 5.28
CA GLY A 176 11.02 8.09 4.86
C GLY A 176 11.36 6.69 5.36
N LEU A 177 12.19 6.58 6.42
CA LEU A 177 12.45 5.32 7.10
C LEU A 177 11.44 5.10 8.23
N CYS A 178 11.05 3.86 8.43
CA CYS A 178 10.30 3.44 9.61
C CYS A 178 10.96 2.21 10.24
N SER A 179 10.99 2.11 11.57
CA SER A 179 11.47 0.88 12.21
C SER A 179 10.52 -0.27 11.85
N LEU A 180 11.04 -1.49 11.73
CA LEU A 180 10.21 -2.65 11.36
C LEU A 180 9.06 -2.88 12.37
N GLU A 181 9.32 -2.64 13.65
CA GLU A 181 8.33 -2.75 14.72
C GLU A 181 7.20 -1.72 14.56
N ALA A 182 7.55 -0.43 14.43
CA ALA A 182 6.57 0.63 14.22
C ALA A 182 5.79 0.45 12.90
N PHE A 183 6.45 -0.06 11.86
CA PHE A 183 5.79 -0.35 10.60
C PHE A 183 4.75 -1.45 10.75
N ASN A 184 5.09 -2.54 11.43
CA ASN A 184 4.15 -3.63 11.73
C ASN A 184 2.95 -3.13 12.56
N GLU A 185 3.18 -2.29 13.56
CA GLU A 185 2.14 -1.65 14.36
C GLU A 185 1.21 -0.79 13.49
N GLY A 186 1.78 0.03 12.60
CA GLY A 186 1.02 0.86 11.66
C GLY A 186 0.14 0.08 10.68
N GLN A 187 0.42 -1.22 10.47
CA GLN A 187 -0.38 -2.09 9.59
C GLN A 187 -1.49 -2.87 10.31
N ALA A 188 -1.73 -2.63 11.61
CA ALA A 188 -2.72 -3.36 12.40
C ALA A 188 -4.13 -3.38 11.76
N TYR A 189 -4.55 -2.28 11.14
CA TYR A 189 -5.84 -2.21 10.44
C TYR A 189 -5.93 -3.17 9.24
N ALA A 190 -4.88 -3.23 8.41
CA ALA A 190 -4.81 -4.15 7.28
C ALA A 190 -4.74 -5.62 7.75
N LEU A 191 -3.96 -5.89 8.81
CA LEU A 191 -3.83 -7.22 9.42
C LEU A 191 -5.12 -7.71 10.09
N ALA A 192 -6.03 -6.80 10.47
CA ALA A 192 -7.38 -7.11 10.93
C ALA A 192 -8.38 -7.33 9.77
N GLY A 193 -7.92 -7.31 8.52
CA GLY A 193 -8.72 -7.54 7.32
C GLY A 193 -9.34 -6.28 6.73
N ALA A 194 -9.00 -5.08 7.21
CA ALA A 194 -9.42 -3.79 6.65
C ALA A 194 -10.93 -3.63 6.39
N GLY A 195 -11.78 -4.30 7.18
CA GLY A 195 -13.24 -4.28 7.00
C GLY A 195 -13.79 -5.34 6.04
N PHE A 196 -13.01 -6.36 5.66
CA PHE A 196 -13.44 -7.45 4.77
C PHE A 196 -14.72 -8.17 5.22
N SER A 197 -15.02 -8.20 6.52
CA SER A 197 -16.29 -8.73 7.05
C SER A 197 -17.53 -8.06 6.44
N ASN A 198 -17.41 -6.81 5.99
CA ASN A 198 -18.51 -6.06 5.39
C ASN A 198 -18.83 -6.52 3.96
N CYS A 199 -17.98 -7.33 3.32
CA CYS A 199 -18.24 -7.86 1.97
C CYS A 199 -19.31 -8.96 1.94
N SER A 200 -19.52 -9.67 3.05
CA SER A 200 -20.50 -10.76 3.16
C SER A 200 -21.77 -10.38 3.92
N ASN A 201 -21.77 -9.22 4.58
CA ASN A 201 -22.95 -8.71 5.26
C ASN A 201 -23.81 -7.99 4.23
N SER A 202 -24.74 -8.71 3.61
CA SER A 202 -25.87 -8.09 2.93
C SER A 202 -26.78 -7.46 4.00
N GLU A 203 -26.90 -6.14 4.03
CA GLU A 203 -28.10 -5.51 4.60
C GLU A 203 -29.35 -5.92 3.82
#